data_AF-V2RHG9-F1
#
_entry.id   AF-V2RHG9-F1
#
_cell.length_a   1.000
_cell.length_b   1.000
_cell.length_c   1.000
_cell.angle_alpha   90.00
_cell.angle_beta   90.00
_cell.angle_gamma   90.00
#
_symmetry.space_group_name_H-M   'P 1'
#
loop_
_entity.id
_entity.type
_entity.pdbx_description
1 polymer ?
#
loop_
_entity_poly.entity_id
_entity_poly.type
_entity_poly.pdbx_seq_one_letter_code
_entity_poly.pdbx_strand_id
1 'polypeptide(L)'
;MRFLGNKESILNDIEALLQNKGLLYKQLTFFDAFAGSGSVSDYFKKYYNIIINDNLNWSVIYSRGRICASKCNFNILCFRLF
;
A
#
# COMPACT_ATOMS: atom_id res chain seq x y z
N MET A 1 -4.15 -6.90 -7.35
CA MET A 1 -5.06 -6.61 -8.49
C MET A 1 -4.26 -5.89 -9.55
N ARG A 2 -4.33 -6.28 -10.83
CA ARG A 2 -3.69 -5.50 -11.89
C ARG A 2 -4.45 -4.17 -12.03
N PHE A 3 -3.76 -3.05 -11.86
CA PHE A 3 -4.31 -1.70 -11.99
C PHE A 3 -3.48 -0.95 -13.03
N LEU A 4 -4.13 -0.28 -13.98
CA LEU A 4 -3.42 0.54 -14.97
C LEU A 4 -2.70 1.69 -14.24
N GLY A 5 -1.40 1.87 -14.49
CA GLY A 5 -0.59 2.88 -13.77
C GLY A 5 -0.14 2.47 -12.36
N ASN A 6 -0.16 1.18 -12.04
CA ASN A 6 0.46 0.66 -10.82
C ASN A 6 1.96 1.01 -10.78
N LYS A 7 2.39 1.59 -9.65
CA LYS A 7 3.77 2.08 -9.42
C LYS A 7 4.74 1.00 -8.94
N GLU A 8 4.38 -0.27 -9.01
CA GLU A 8 5.24 -1.39 -8.57
C GLU A 8 6.65 -1.34 -9.18
N SER A 9 6.78 -0.97 -10.46
CA SER A 9 8.08 -0.91 -11.13
C SER A 9 9.01 0.21 -10.63
N ILE A 10 8.47 1.25 -9.97
CA ILE A 10 9.23 2.42 -9.49
C ILE A 10 9.40 2.43 -7.97
N LEU A 11 8.92 1.42 -7.24
CA LEU A 11 9.00 1.37 -5.78
C LEU A 11 10.45 1.43 -5.28
N ASN A 12 11.35 0.72 -5.95
CA ASN A 12 12.77 0.70 -5.62
C ASN A 12 13.43 2.07 -5.87
N ASP A 13 13.02 2.78 -6.92
CA ASP A 13 13.54 4.12 -7.22
C ASP A 13 13.10 5.14 -6.16
N ILE A 14 11.84 5.05 -5.70
CA ILE A 14 11.31 5.89 -4.61
C ILE A 14 12.06 5.59 -3.31
N GLU A 15 12.28 4.32 -2.99
CA GLU A 15 13.01 3.89 -1.80
C GLU A 15 14.46 4.41 -1.82
N ALA A 16 15.16 4.25 -2.95
CA ALA A 16 16.50 4.78 -3.15
C ALA A 16 16.55 6.30 -2.99
N LEU A 17 15.57 7.04 -3.53
CA LEU A 17 15.47 8.48 -3.35
C LEU A 17 15.29 8.86 -1.88
N LEU A 18 14.36 8.21 -1.17
CA LEU A 18 14.11 8.46 0.25
C LEU A 18 15.34 8.12 1.11
N GLN A 19 16.03 7.03 0.80
CA GLN A 19 17.29 6.65 1.46
C GLN A 19 18.38 7.70 1.23
N ASN A 20 18.59 8.13 -0.02
CA ASN A 20 19.58 9.16 -0.38
C ASN A 20 19.30 10.52 0.28
N LYS A 21 18.02 10.82 0.56
CA LYS A 21 17.61 12.01 1.32
C LYS A 21 17.67 11.81 2.84
N GLY A 22 18.08 10.63 3.31
CA GLY A 22 18.09 10.28 4.73
C GLY A 22 16.69 10.33 5.36
N LEU A 23 15.66 10.01 4.59
CA LEU A 23 14.26 10.02 5.03
C LEU A 23 13.74 8.61 5.36
N LEU A 24 14.51 7.57 5.05
CA LEU A 24 14.19 6.19 5.40
C LEU A 24 14.35 5.98 6.92
N TYR A 25 13.36 5.36 7.59
CA TYR A 25 13.38 4.99 9.02
C TYR A 25 13.44 6.10 10.08
N LYS A 26 13.23 7.35 9.70
CA LYS A 26 12.83 8.36 10.69
C LYS A 26 11.40 7.99 11.11
N GLN A 27 11.03 8.12 12.39
CA GLN A 27 9.66 7.88 12.90
C GLN A 27 8.65 8.89 12.30
N LEU A 28 8.48 8.82 10.98
CA LEU A 28 7.74 9.73 10.13
C LEU A 28 6.47 9.03 9.68
N THR A 29 5.54 9.85 9.23
CA THR A 29 4.29 9.42 8.63
C THR A 29 4.39 9.58 7.12
N PHE A 30 4.13 8.51 6.38
CA PHE A 30 4.01 8.51 4.93
C PHE A 30 2.56 8.80 4.56
N PHE A 31 2.31 9.95 3.92
CA PHE A 31 1.00 10.33 3.43
C PHE A 31 0.87 10.03 1.93
N ASP A 32 0.11 8.98 1.61
CA ASP A 32 -0.20 8.58 0.24
C ASP A 32 -1.51 9.24 -0.19
N ALA A 33 -1.40 10.42 -0.80
CA ALA A 33 -2.54 11.27 -1.14
C ALA A 33 -3.43 10.70 -2.26
N PHE A 34 -2.91 9.78 -3.06
CA PHE A 34 -3.56 9.17 -4.23
C PHE A 34 -3.24 7.68 -4.27
N ALA A 35 -3.72 6.97 -3.25
CA ALA A 35 -3.32 5.59 -2.98
C ALA A 35 -3.72 4.63 -4.11
N GLY A 36 -4.84 4.84 -4.79
CA GLY A 36 -5.38 3.95 -5.79
C GLY A 36 -5.53 2.53 -5.24
N SER A 37 -4.73 1.59 -5.76
CA SER A 37 -4.71 0.21 -5.26
C SER A 37 -3.87 0.00 -3.99
N GLY A 38 -3.10 1.01 -3.56
CA GLY A 38 -2.31 1.00 -2.32
C GLY A 38 -0.91 0.40 -2.44
N SER A 39 -0.35 0.23 -3.65
CA SER A 39 0.98 -0.40 -3.83
C SER A 39 2.14 0.33 -3.16
N VAL A 40 2.15 1.67 -3.20
CA VAL A 40 3.18 2.47 -2.55
C VAL A 40 3.07 2.36 -1.02
N SER A 41 1.91 2.68 -0.46
CA SER A 41 1.65 2.57 0.97
C SER A 41 1.98 1.19 1.55
N ASP A 42 1.59 0.13 0.87
CA ASP A 42 1.82 -1.25 1.31
C ASP A 42 3.31 -1.64 1.29
N TYR A 43 4.08 -1.14 0.32
CA TYR A 43 5.53 -1.31 0.29
C TYR A 43 6.23 -0.56 1.43
N PHE A 44 5.78 0.67 1.70
CA PHE A 44 6.44 1.57 2.64
C PHE A 44 5.99 1.41 4.11
N LYS A 45 4.97 0.59 4.40
CA LYS A 45 4.48 0.34 5.77
C LYS A 45 5.51 -0.25 6.74
N LYS A 46 6.58 -0.86 6.22
CA LYS A 46 7.71 -1.33 7.05
C LYS A 46 8.60 -0.20 7.57
N TYR A 47 8.52 0.99 6.96
CA TYR A 47 9.37 2.13 7.27
C TYR A 47 8.64 3.24 8.05
N TYR A 48 7.32 3.35 7.89
CA TYR A 48 6.55 4.53 8.30
C TYR A 48 5.18 4.18 8.88
N ASN A 49 4.64 5.10 9.67
CA ASN A 49 3.20 5.16 9.90
C ASN A 49 2.51 5.60 8.61
N ILE A 50 1.39 4.96 8.24
CA ILE A 50 0.75 5.21 6.95
C ILE A 50 -0.55 6.00 7.14
N ILE A 51 -0.70 7.08 6.38
CA ILE A 51 -1.99 7.75 6.14
C ILE A 51 -2.27 7.63 4.64
N ILE A 52 -3.46 7.12 4.30
CA ILE A 52 -3.90 6.99 2.91
C ILE A 52 -5.07 7.91 2.62
N ASN A 53 -5.10 8.44 1.40
CA ASN A 53 -6.21 9.20 0.85
C ASN A 53 -6.38 8.86 -0.63
N ASP A 54 -7.61 8.97 -1.10
CA ASP A 54 -7.96 8.93 -2.51
C ASP A 54 -9.32 9.62 -2.70
N ASN A 55 -9.59 10.13 -3.90
CA ASN A 55 -10.90 10.69 -4.22
C ASN A 55 -11.99 9.59 -4.25
N LEU A 56 -11.60 8.36 -4.59
CA LEU A 56 -12.50 7.22 -4.62
C LEU A 56 -12.47 6.50 -3.27
N ASN A 57 -13.56 6.60 -2.49
CA ASN A 57 -13.64 5.99 -1.16
C ASN A 57 -13.39 4.46 -1.18
N TRP A 58 -13.82 3.76 -2.23
CA TRP A 58 -13.56 2.33 -2.37
C TRP A 58 -12.06 2.02 -2.47
N SER A 59 -11.27 2.88 -3.12
CA SER A 59 -9.81 2.76 -3.23
C SER A 59 -9.14 2.90 -1.86
N VAL A 60 -9.63 3.83 -1.04
CA VAL A 60 -9.17 4.01 0.35
C VAL A 60 -9.47 2.76 1.19
N ILE A 61 -10.70 2.25 1.14
CA ILE A 61 -11.11 1.07 1.91
C ILE A 61 -10.30 -0.17 1.48
N TYR A 62 -10.19 -0.40 0.17
CA TYR A 62 -9.42 -1.52 -0.38
C TYR A 62 -7.94 -1.44 0.04
N SER A 63 -7.32 -0.28 -0.16
CA SER A 63 -5.92 -0.05 0.21
C SER A 63 -5.70 -0.27 1.71
N ARG A 64 -6.60 0.25 2.55
CA ARG A 64 -6.55 0.03 4.00
C ARG A 64 -6.58 -1.44 4.36
N GLY A 65 -7.53 -2.20 3.80
CA GLY A 65 -7.63 -3.64 4.03
C GLY A 65 -6.34 -4.36 3.65
N ARG A 66 -5.76 -4.01 2.50
CA ARG A 66 -4.51 -4.58 1.99
C ARG A 66 -3.29 -4.26 2.86
N ILE A 67 -3.21 -3.04 3.38
CA ILE A 67 -2.11 -2.60 4.26
C ILE A 67 -2.19 -3.32 5.61
N CYS A 68 -3.40 -3.39 6.20
CA CYS A 68 -3.63 -3.96 7.53
C CYS A 68 -3.58 -5.50 7.56
N ALA A 69 -4.06 -6.17 6.50
CA ALA A 69 -4.10 -7.62 6.45
C ALA A 69 -2.99 -8.16 5.55
N SER A 70 -1.98 -8.82 6.14
CA SER A 70 -0.91 -9.46 5.38
C SER A 70 -1.39 -10.66 4.56
N LYS A 71 -2.48 -11.31 5.00
CA LYS A 71 -3.19 -12.38 4.29
C LYS A 71 -4.68 -12.26 4.57
N CYS A 72 -5.49 -12.32 3.52
CA CYS A 72 -6.93 -12.46 3.63
C CYS A 72 -7.30 -13.89 3.23
N ASN A 73 -7.65 -14.71 4.22
CA ASN A 73 -8.06 -16.09 3.98
C ASN A 73 -9.58 -16.16 4.04
N PHE A 74 -10.18 -16.78 3.01
CA PHE A 74 -11.63 -16.96 2.93
C PHE A 74 -12.07 -18.33 3.45
N ASN A 75 -11.27 -18.98 4.30
CA ASN A 75 -11.49 -20.35 4.76
C ASN A 75 -12.86 -20.57 5.44
N ILE A 76 -13.46 -19.50 5.96
CA ILE A 76 -14.76 -19.51 6.66
C ILE A 76 -15.92 -19.28 5.68
N LEU A 77 -15.66 -18.63 4.54
CA LEU A 77 -16.62 -18.64 3.45
C LEU A 77 -16.54 -20.01 2.81
N CYS A 78 -17.63 -20.77 2.86
CA CYS A 78 -17.77 -22.09 2.27
C CYS A 78 -17.74 -22.05 0.73
N PHE A 79 -16.75 -21.40 0.13
CA PHE A 79 -16.47 -21.45 -1.29
C PHE A 79 -15.93 -22.84 -1.60
N ARG A 80 -16.84 -23.77 -1.93
CA ARG A 80 -16.49 -25.00 -2.62
C ARG A 80 -16.01 -24.60 -4.01
N LEU A 81 -14.70 -24.66 -4.23
CA LEU A 81 -14.13 -24.75 -5.57
C LEU A 81 -14.66 -26.06 -6.18
N PHE A 82 -15.55 -25.94 -7.16
CA PHE A 82 -15.90 -27.03 -8.06
C PHE A 82 -14.79 -27.21 -9.09
#